data_AF-A0A2M9CUM9-F1
#
_entry.id   AF-A0A2M9CUM9-F1
#
_cell.length_a   1.000
_cell.length_b   1.000
_cell.length_c   1.000
_cell.angle_alpha   90.00
_cell.angle_beta   90.00
_cell.angle_gamma   90.00
#
_symmetry.space_group_name_H-M   'P 1'
#
loop_
_entity.id
_entity.type
_entity.pdbx_description
1 polymer ?
#
loop_
_entity_poly.entity_id
_entity_poly.type
_entity_poly.pdbx_seq_one_letter_code
_entity_poly.pdbx_strand_id
1 'polypeptide(L)'
;MKYIFVITIGTRDVQIHQNDLESIKHVIPDIKTYVNMDDDNFHCFRNIRKSGEELLNSYRFVNNLLKYPMIDEFMDELKNRLNNFSDFIGFLLYTDQQNSGIGHQDEDTLYFKDILIEHLMEKYQLKRNQITSIPVAQDVANIDIQYNHFQNAFNNVFQNVASIEKVYIFPQGGIDQINQALTLRLIQQFRNKVTYFQKPKKQPLRELHFPQLFLTDLLKNILKDHLSKYGFDRIHKDICPDEWVYYLCMFAAHRLSLRYHEARSHYSKILNALTNNQIIKDIKNHFSYFSSGQNPLDENRKKLSDLYISVKIKYKEQNDIRGFLITLFTFSENFEKQFVDEYVKEDTNDYYIKNLQFGSQNRQWEQFILDKFGADVLSGLENENIDLSNPNWKTNVYLFEHLLINDKCKTCNMSEPDYKKIKCLLEKMRGLRNELAHKLSHPKMNDILGNISSCGIKIDDFFDIIDKCLGVNGYGEFDVIKNIIYSHYGF
;
A
#
# COMPACT_ATOMS: atom_id res chain seq x y z
N MET A 1 21.54 8.95 -8.85
CA MET A 1 20.13 8.54 -9.04
C MET A 1 19.83 8.60 -10.52
N LYS A 2 18.83 7.89 -11.05
CA LYS A 2 18.57 7.84 -12.50
C LYS A 2 17.25 8.48 -12.85
N TYR A 3 17.24 9.28 -13.92
CA TYR A 3 16.04 9.88 -14.49
C TYR A 3 15.72 9.23 -15.84
N ILE A 4 14.44 9.17 -16.18
CA ILE A 4 13.99 8.63 -17.47
C ILE A 4 13.24 9.73 -18.21
N PHE A 5 13.49 9.87 -19.51
CA PHE A 5 12.56 10.57 -20.40
C PHE A 5 12.05 9.58 -21.46
N VAL A 6 10.77 9.71 -21.81
CA VAL A 6 10.09 8.87 -22.81
C VAL A 6 9.35 9.78 -23.78
N ILE A 7 9.65 9.66 -25.07
CA ILE A 7 9.05 10.45 -26.15
C ILE A 7 8.43 9.48 -27.16
N THR A 8 7.18 9.74 -27.55
CA THR A 8 6.58 9.10 -28.71
C THR A 8 6.76 10.00 -29.92
N ILE A 9 7.20 9.41 -31.04
CA ILE A 9 7.50 10.14 -32.27
C ILE A 9 6.30 10.04 -33.20
N GLY A 10 5.88 11.19 -33.70
CA GLY A 10 4.81 11.41 -34.64
C GLY A 10 5.28 12.12 -35.90
N THR A 11 4.34 12.23 -36.83
CA THR A 11 4.55 12.77 -38.18
C THR A 11 4.83 14.28 -38.19
N ARG A 12 4.63 14.97 -37.06
CA ARG A 12 4.84 16.41 -36.88
C ARG A 12 6.01 16.74 -35.97
N ASP A 13 6.77 15.77 -35.48
CA ASP A 13 7.88 16.08 -34.56
C ASP A 13 9.12 16.63 -35.26
N VAL A 14 9.26 16.35 -36.56
CA VAL A 14 10.29 16.93 -37.42
C VAL A 14 9.60 17.87 -38.42
N GLN A 15 9.99 19.14 -38.40
CA GLN A 15 9.39 20.20 -39.21
C GLN A 15 10.47 21.08 -39.83
N ILE A 16 10.07 21.95 -40.76
CA ILE A 16 10.92 22.99 -41.35
C ILE A 16 10.20 24.32 -41.23
N HIS A 17 10.93 25.39 -40.96
CA HIS A 17 10.35 26.72 -40.97
C HIS A 17 10.04 27.16 -42.42
N GLN A 18 8.96 27.91 -42.64
CA GLN A 18 8.52 28.38 -43.97
C GLN A 18 9.63 29.07 -44.76
N ASN A 19 10.50 29.81 -44.08
CA ASN A 19 11.65 30.52 -44.68
C ASN A 19 12.75 29.58 -45.18
N ASP A 20 12.84 28.37 -44.65
CA ASP A 20 13.89 27.39 -44.95
C ASP A 20 13.46 26.36 -46.02
N LEU A 21 12.20 26.45 -46.49
CA LEU A 21 11.61 25.46 -47.39
C LEU A 21 12.32 25.35 -48.74
N GLU A 22 12.69 26.48 -49.34
CA GLU A 22 13.38 26.47 -50.63
C GLU A 22 14.81 25.96 -50.50
N SER A 23 15.46 26.22 -49.36
CA SER A 23 16.78 25.66 -49.05
C SER A 23 16.73 24.13 -48.92
N ILE A 24 15.70 23.57 -48.29
CA ILE A 24 15.60 22.12 -48.20
C ILE A 24 15.32 21.46 -49.55
N LYS A 25 14.47 22.07 -50.39
CA LYS A 25 14.18 21.57 -51.74
C LYS A 25 15.40 21.65 -52.66
N HIS A 26 16.32 22.59 -52.44
CA HIS A 26 17.57 22.63 -53.18
C HIS A 26 18.43 21.37 -52.91
N VAL A 27 18.41 20.87 -51.67
CA VAL A 27 19.15 19.66 -51.27
C VAL A 27 18.39 18.39 -51.63
N ILE A 28 17.06 18.38 -51.47
CA ILE A 28 16.18 17.25 -51.72
C ILE A 28 15.02 17.72 -52.62
N PRO A 29 15.21 17.76 -53.96
CA PRO A 29 14.24 18.36 -54.89
C PRO A 29 12.84 17.75 -54.85
N ASP A 30 12.75 16.44 -54.60
CA ASP A 30 11.50 15.69 -54.64
C ASP A 30 10.78 15.63 -53.28
N ILE A 31 11.30 16.31 -52.24
CA ILE A 31 10.73 16.25 -50.89
C ILE A 31 9.35 16.90 -50.88
N LYS A 32 8.35 16.15 -50.41
CA LYS A 32 6.97 16.62 -50.37
C LYS A 32 6.62 17.11 -48.98
N THR A 33 6.14 18.35 -48.88
CA THR A 33 5.70 18.95 -47.62
C THR A 33 4.24 19.39 -47.65
N TYR A 34 3.71 19.75 -46.49
CA TYR A 34 2.44 20.45 -46.33
C TYR A 34 2.52 21.42 -45.15
N VAL A 35 1.74 22.51 -45.20
CA VAL A 35 1.67 23.49 -44.11
C VAL A 35 1.12 22.82 -42.84
N ASN A 36 1.82 22.98 -41.72
CA ASN A 36 1.35 22.48 -40.45
C ASN A 36 0.06 23.22 -40.04
N MET A 37 -1.02 22.48 -39.82
CA MET A 37 -2.32 23.06 -39.48
C MET A 37 -2.33 23.74 -38.10
N ASP A 38 -1.34 23.43 -37.25
CA ASP A 38 -1.26 23.96 -35.89
C ASP A 38 -0.44 25.25 -35.81
N ASP A 39 0.47 25.44 -36.77
CA ASP A 39 1.34 26.61 -36.92
C ASP A 39 1.77 26.76 -38.39
N ASP A 40 1.23 27.75 -39.09
CA ASP A 40 1.45 27.96 -40.53
C ASP A 40 2.88 28.45 -40.87
N ASN A 41 3.67 28.81 -39.85
CA ASN A 41 5.10 29.09 -40.04
C ASN A 41 5.93 27.83 -40.26
N PHE A 42 5.35 26.63 -40.09
CA PHE A 42 6.05 25.38 -40.26
C PHE A 42 5.45 24.48 -41.33
N HIS A 43 6.32 23.67 -41.93
CA HIS A 43 6.00 22.62 -42.88
C HIS A 43 6.27 21.26 -42.27
N CYS A 44 5.31 20.35 -42.42
CA CYS A 44 5.45 18.93 -42.15
C CYS A 44 5.71 18.16 -43.46
N PHE A 45 6.15 16.91 -43.34
CA PHE A 45 6.50 16.07 -44.49
C PHE A 45 5.35 15.15 -44.90
N ARG A 46 5.20 14.87 -46.20
CA ARG A 46 4.30 13.82 -46.71
C ARG A 46 5.07 12.53 -46.93
N ASN A 47 4.43 11.38 -46.79
CA ASN A 47 5.11 10.08 -46.86
C ASN A 47 6.33 10.09 -45.93
N ILE A 48 6.03 10.15 -44.63
CA ILE A 48 6.98 10.32 -43.53
C ILE A 48 8.13 9.32 -43.62
N ARG A 49 7.85 8.07 -43.98
CA ARG A 49 8.89 7.04 -44.11
C ARG A 49 9.91 7.43 -45.20
N LYS A 50 9.44 7.74 -46.41
CA LYS A 50 10.31 8.13 -47.52
C LYS A 50 11.02 9.46 -47.25
N SER A 51 10.28 10.49 -46.84
CA SER A 51 10.85 11.80 -46.54
C SER A 51 11.87 11.73 -45.41
N GLY A 52 11.60 10.93 -44.37
CA GLY A 52 12.54 10.68 -43.27
C GLY A 52 13.83 10.02 -43.73
N GLU A 53 13.75 9.05 -44.65
CA GLU A 53 14.93 8.42 -45.24
C GLU A 53 15.78 9.41 -46.05
N GLU A 54 15.14 10.22 -46.90
CA GLU A 54 15.81 11.25 -47.71
C GLU A 54 16.51 12.31 -46.83
N LEU A 55 15.83 12.74 -45.76
CA LEU A 55 16.37 13.65 -44.76
C LEU A 55 17.57 13.05 -44.02
N LEU A 56 17.46 11.79 -43.58
CA LEU A 56 18.54 11.11 -42.87
C LEU A 56 19.79 10.95 -43.74
N ASN A 57 19.60 10.53 -45.00
CA ASN A 57 20.68 10.41 -45.99
C ASN A 57 21.37 11.75 -46.28
N SER A 58 20.64 12.86 -46.12
CA SER A 58 21.12 14.22 -46.36
C SER A 58 21.39 15.00 -45.07
N TYR A 59 21.39 14.35 -43.89
CA TYR A 59 21.30 15.02 -42.58
C TYR A 59 22.37 16.09 -42.38
N ARG A 60 23.62 15.81 -42.79
CA ARG A 60 24.75 16.74 -42.72
C ARG A 60 24.53 18.09 -43.41
N PHE A 61 23.58 18.18 -44.34
CA PHE A 61 23.26 19.38 -45.09
C PHE A 61 21.99 20.06 -44.59
N VAL A 62 21.07 19.30 -44.00
CA VAL A 62 19.73 19.78 -43.64
C VAL A 62 19.51 19.94 -42.14
N ASN A 63 20.41 19.46 -41.28
CA ASN A 63 20.21 19.47 -39.82
C ASN A 63 19.86 20.85 -39.25
N ASN A 64 20.52 21.91 -39.70
CA ASN A 64 20.27 23.29 -39.27
C ASN A 64 18.90 23.84 -39.74
N LEU A 65 18.31 23.24 -40.78
CA LEU A 65 17.01 23.60 -41.33
C LEU A 65 15.86 22.87 -40.61
N LEU A 66 16.15 21.71 -40.00
CA LEU A 66 15.17 20.94 -39.26
C LEU A 66 14.86 21.60 -37.91
N LYS A 67 13.59 21.55 -37.53
CA LYS A 67 13.03 22.12 -36.30
C LYS A 67 12.23 21.06 -35.57
N TYR A 68 12.31 21.10 -34.24
CA TYR A 68 11.69 20.11 -33.35
C TYR A 68 10.84 20.82 -32.29
N PRO A 69 9.84 21.65 -32.67
CA PRO A 69 9.23 22.63 -31.78
C PRO A 69 8.56 22.04 -30.54
N MET A 70 8.09 20.79 -30.59
CA MET A 70 7.50 20.13 -29.43
C MET A 70 8.55 19.48 -28.53
N ILE A 71 9.51 18.78 -29.13
CA ILE A 71 10.53 18.03 -28.40
C ILE A 71 11.55 18.98 -27.77
N ASP A 72 11.93 20.04 -28.47
CA ASP A 72 12.86 21.05 -27.96
C ASP A 72 12.33 21.70 -26.69
N GLU A 73 11.06 22.11 -26.66
CA GLU A 73 10.46 22.68 -25.45
C GLU A 73 10.42 21.68 -24.29
N PHE A 74 10.10 20.41 -24.57
CA PHE A 74 10.12 19.36 -23.55
C PHE A 74 11.53 19.13 -22.99
N MET A 75 12.54 19.03 -23.86
CA MET A 75 13.92 18.82 -23.44
C MET A 75 14.51 20.05 -22.73
N ASP A 76 14.18 21.26 -23.18
CA ASP A 76 14.59 22.51 -22.52
C ASP A 76 13.99 22.61 -21.10
N GLU A 77 12.72 22.22 -20.92
CA GLU A 77 12.10 22.13 -19.60
C GLU A 77 12.81 21.12 -18.68
N LEU A 78 13.17 19.94 -19.19
CA LEU A 78 13.94 18.95 -18.41
C LEU A 78 15.33 19.47 -18.03
N LYS A 79 16.01 20.14 -18.96
CA LYS A 79 17.31 20.76 -18.72
C LYS A 79 17.24 21.78 -17.61
N ASN A 80 16.21 22.64 -17.62
CA ASN A 80 15.99 23.67 -16.62
C ASN A 80 15.72 23.09 -15.22
N ARG A 81 15.08 21.91 -15.13
CA ARG A 81 14.78 21.27 -13.83
C ARG A 81 15.96 20.55 -13.19
N LEU A 82 16.82 19.91 -13.99
CA LEU A 82 17.81 18.95 -13.47
C LEU A 82 19.26 19.33 -13.76
N ASN A 83 19.51 20.45 -14.46
CA ASN A 83 20.82 21.05 -14.77
C ASN A 83 21.82 20.16 -15.54
N ASN A 84 21.63 18.84 -15.63
CA ASN A 84 22.53 17.91 -16.35
C ASN A 84 21.79 16.66 -16.86
N PHE A 85 22.10 16.25 -18.09
CA PHE A 85 21.55 15.07 -18.77
C PHE A 85 22.35 13.77 -18.55
N SER A 86 23.49 13.80 -17.87
CA SER A 86 24.35 12.61 -17.68
C SER A 86 23.66 11.44 -16.98
N ASP A 87 22.67 11.73 -16.15
CA ASP A 87 21.93 10.73 -15.35
C ASP A 87 20.62 10.27 -16.01
N PHE A 88 20.33 10.76 -17.22
CA PHE A 88 19.14 10.39 -17.96
C PHE A 88 19.34 9.12 -18.79
N ILE A 89 18.26 8.35 -18.86
CA ILE A 89 18.03 7.28 -19.83
C ILE A 89 16.83 7.69 -20.69
N GLY A 90 17.05 7.83 -21.99
CA GLY A 90 16.05 8.23 -22.96
C GLY A 90 15.40 7.05 -23.66
N PHE A 91 14.09 7.12 -23.88
CA PHE A 91 13.34 6.16 -24.69
C PHE A 91 12.60 6.88 -25.80
N LEU A 92 12.89 6.48 -27.04
CA LEU A 92 12.21 6.98 -28.23
C LEU A 92 11.34 5.87 -28.81
N LEU A 93 10.04 6.10 -28.81
CA LEU A 93 9.06 5.18 -29.37
C LEU A 93 8.70 5.65 -30.77
N TYR A 94 8.76 4.75 -31.73
CA TYR A 94 8.50 5.03 -33.14
C TYR A 94 7.75 3.87 -33.78
N THR A 95 7.06 4.14 -34.89
CA THR A 95 6.36 3.13 -35.66
C THR A 95 7.23 2.59 -36.80
N ASP A 96 7.17 1.27 -37.02
CA ASP A 96 7.81 0.58 -38.14
C ASP A 96 6.97 -0.64 -38.54
N GLN A 97 5.88 -0.40 -39.27
CA GLN A 97 4.83 -1.39 -39.53
C GLN A 97 5.11 -2.29 -40.74
N GLN A 98 6.27 -2.96 -40.75
CA GLN A 98 6.80 -3.73 -41.90
C GLN A 98 5.84 -4.78 -42.52
N ASN A 99 4.80 -5.21 -41.81
CA ASN A 99 3.81 -6.20 -42.27
C ASN A 99 2.35 -5.72 -42.30
N SER A 100 2.07 -4.44 -42.03
CA SER A 100 0.70 -3.90 -42.18
C SER A 100 0.40 -3.62 -43.66
N GLY A 101 -0.84 -3.81 -44.11
CA GLY A 101 -1.25 -3.65 -45.51
C GLY A 101 -0.84 -2.33 -46.18
N ILE A 102 -0.91 -2.31 -47.52
CA ILE A 102 -0.45 -1.21 -48.39
C ILE A 102 -1.00 0.15 -47.90
N GLY A 103 -0.10 1.10 -47.59
CA GLY A 103 -0.42 2.50 -47.28
C GLY A 103 -0.19 2.95 -45.84
N HIS A 104 -0.22 2.04 -44.84
CA HIS A 104 0.01 2.44 -43.44
C HIS A 104 1.49 2.69 -43.11
N GLN A 105 2.40 2.07 -43.86
CA GLN A 105 3.85 2.22 -43.70
C GLN A 105 4.37 3.60 -44.11
N ASP A 106 3.64 4.32 -44.97
CA ASP A 106 4.08 5.63 -45.47
C ASP A 106 4.14 6.68 -44.34
N GLU A 107 3.41 6.48 -43.25
CA GLU A 107 3.39 7.35 -42.08
C GLU A 107 4.35 6.90 -40.96
N ASP A 108 5.16 5.86 -41.20
CA ASP A 108 6.11 5.35 -40.20
C ASP A 108 7.23 6.33 -39.87
N THR A 109 7.58 6.37 -38.58
CA THR A 109 8.54 7.31 -38.01
C THR A 109 9.94 6.72 -37.80
N LEU A 110 10.22 5.53 -38.33
CA LEU A 110 11.50 4.81 -38.22
C LEU A 110 12.74 5.69 -38.45
N TYR A 111 12.74 6.49 -39.51
CA TYR A 111 13.88 7.35 -39.85
C TYR A 111 13.89 8.67 -39.09
N PHE A 112 12.71 9.20 -38.71
CA PHE A 112 12.60 10.37 -37.84
C PHE A 112 13.24 10.12 -36.47
N LYS A 113 13.14 8.90 -35.96
CA LYS A 113 13.85 8.46 -34.76
C LYS A 113 15.36 8.68 -34.85
N ASP A 114 16.00 8.28 -35.95
CA ASP A 114 17.46 8.42 -36.08
C ASP A 114 17.86 9.89 -36.22
N ILE A 115 17.10 10.68 -37.00
CA ILE A 115 17.25 12.14 -37.07
C ILE A 115 17.15 12.79 -35.69
N LEU A 116 16.17 12.37 -34.89
CA LEU A 116 15.96 12.90 -33.55
C LEU A 116 17.10 12.52 -32.60
N ILE A 117 17.64 11.30 -32.70
CA ILE A 117 18.77 10.92 -31.86
C ILE A 117 19.98 11.81 -32.15
N GLU A 118 20.31 12.05 -33.42
CA GLU A 118 21.41 12.96 -33.78
C GLU A 118 21.17 14.37 -33.21
N HIS A 119 19.96 14.91 -33.36
CA HIS A 119 19.60 16.22 -32.78
C HIS A 119 19.75 16.26 -31.25
N LEU A 120 19.28 15.22 -30.55
CA LEU A 120 19.39 15.11 -29.10
C LEU A 120 20.84 15.00 -28.64
N MET A 121 21.69 14.31 -29.40
CA MET A 121 23.12 14.21 -29.13
C MET A 121 23.84 15.54 -29.38
N GLU A 122 23.52 16.25 -30.47
CA GLU A 122 24.14 17.52 -30.84
C GLU A 122 23.72 18.67 -29.90
N LYS A 123 22.41 18.88 -29.69
CA LYS A 123 21.89 20.02 -28.92
C LYS A 123 21.96 19.81 -27.41
N TYR A 124 21.68 18.60 -26.94
CA TYR A 124 21.57 18.28 -25.51
C TYR A 124 22.74 17.45 -24.96
N GLN A 125 23.73 17.11 -25.79
CA GLN A 125 24.94 16.38 -25.41
C GLN A 125 24.65 15.01 -24.76
N LEU A 126 23.52 14.40 -25.12
CA LEU A 126 23.20 13.04 -24.73
C LEU A 126 24.16 12.06 -25.42
N LYS A 127 24.55 10.99 -24.74
CA LYS A 127 25.34 9.92 -25.36
C LYS A 127 24.41 8.92 -26.04
N ARG A 128 24.84 8.35 -27.17
CA ARG A 128 24.04 7.34 -27.90
C ARG A 128 23.61 6.17 -27.02
N ASN A 129 24.47 5.72 -26.11
CA ASN A 129 24.15 4.63 -25.17
C ASN A 129 23.16 5.00 -24.05
N GLN A 130 22.78 6.28 -23.92
CA GLN A 130 21.71 6.72 -23.04
C GLN A 130 20.35 6.66 -23.72
N ILE A 131 20.29 6.59 -25.06
CA ILE A 131 19.04 6.66 -25.81
C ILE A 131 18.71 5.27 -26.37
N THR A 132 17.60 4.71 -25.90
CA THR A 132 17.06 3.43 -26.36
C THR A 132 15.87 3.69 -27.29
N SER A 133 15.79 2.90 -28.35
CA SER A 133 14.76 2.99 -29.37
C SER A 133 13.80 1.80 -29.26
N ILE A 134 12.50 2.06 -29.21
CA ILE A 134 11.47 1.01 -29.08
C ILE A 134 10.55 1.06 -30.33
N PRO A 135 10.64 0.06 -31.23
CA PRO A 135 9.77 -0.02 -32.40
C PRO A 135 8.38 -0.53 -32.04
N VAL A 136 7.35 0.09 -32.62
CA VAL A 136 5.97 -0.40 -32.63
C VAL A 136 5.62 -0.87 -34.04
N ALA A 137 5.61 -2.19 -34.24
CA ALA A 137 5.56 -2.79 -35.57
C ALA A 137 4.21 -3.43 -35.96
N GLN A 138 3.36 -3.75 -34.98
CA GLN A 138 2.14 -4.54 -35.21
C GLN A 138 0.96 -3.94 -34.46
N ASP A 139 -0.22 -3.97 -35.10
CA ASP A 139 -1.52 -3.57 -34.55
C ASP A 139 -1.47 -2.29 -33.71
N VAL A 140 -0.90 -1.22 -34.27
CA VAL A 140 -0.69 0.09 -33.61
C VAL A 140 -1.97 0.68 -33.00
N ALA A 141 -3.14 0.32 -33.53
CA ALA A 141 -4.45 0.74 -33.05
C ALA A 141 -5.05 -0.16 -31.94
N ASN A 142 -4.44 -1.30 -31.64
CA ASN A 142 -4.89 -2.21 -30.59
C ASN A 142 -4.15 -1.90 -29.27
N ILE A 143 -4.83 -1.19 -28.37
CA ILE A 143 -4.27 -0.76 -27.09
C ILE A 143 -3.78 -1.93 -26.21
N ASP A 144 -4.45 -3.08 -26.23
CA ASP A 144 -4.08 -4.24 -25.41
C ASP A 144 -2.76 -4.87 -25.87
N ILE A 145 -2.56 -4.93 -27.19
CA ILE A 145 -1.30 -5.38 -27.80
C ILE A 145 -0.18 -4.41 -27.43
N GLN A 146 -0.43 -3.09 -27.54
CA GLN A 146 0.57 -2.08 -27.19
C GLN A 146 0.93 -2.12 -25.70
N TYR A 147 -0.06 -2.33 -24.83
CA TYR A 147 0.16 -2.44 -23.39
C TYR A 147 1.11 -3.58 -23.03
N ASN A 148 0.87 -4.77 -23.61
CA ASN A 148 1.72 -5.94 -23.41
C ASN A 148 3.10 -5.78 -24.05
N HIS A 149 3.17 -5.13 -25.22
CA HIS A 149 4.44 -4.81 -25.87
C HIS A 149 5.33 -3.95 -24.95
N PHE A 150 4.80 -2.87 -24.38
CA PHE A 150 5.55 -2.00 -23.46
C PHE A 150 5.92 -2.69 -22.15
N GLN A 151 5.08 -3.60 -21.65
CA GLN A 151 5.44 -4.45 -20.53
C GLN A 151 6.73 -5.23 -20.79
N ASN A 152 6.82 -5.88 -21.94
CA ASN A 152 8.00 -6.68 -22.29
C ASN A 152 9.22 -5.79 -22.57
N ALA A 153 9.04 -4.70 -23.31
CA ALA A 153 10.12 -3.77 -23.65
C ALA A 153 10.76 -3.15 -22.40
N PHE A 154 9.96 -2.73 -21.42
CA PHE A 154 10.47 -2.08 -20.21
C PHE A 154 10.99 -3.06 -19.16
N ASN A 155 10.42 -4.26 -19.03
CA ASN A 155 10.94 -5.26 -18.10
C ASN A 155 12.40 -5.67 -18.43
N ASN A 156 12.72 -5.74 -19.72
CA ASN A 156 14.07 -6.09 -20.19
C ASN A 156 15.10 -5.00 -19.89
N VAL A 157 14.65 -3.73 -19.79
CA VAL A 157 15.54 -2.58 -19.60
C VAL A 157 15.65 -2.16 -18.13
N PHE A 158 14.58 -2.34 -17.35
CA PHE A 158 14.52 -1.88 -15.96
C PHE A 158 14.48 -3.04 -14.97
N GLN A 159 15.65 -3.59 -14.66
CA GLN A 159 15.78 -4.63 -13.63
C GLN A 159 15.58 -4.09 -12.20
N ASN A 160 15.76 -2.78 -11.96
CA ASN A 160 15.63 -2.18 -10.64
C ASN A 160 14.91 -0.82 -10.66
N VAL A 161 13.58 -0.87 -10.49
CA VAL A 161 12.68 0.30 -10.41
C VAL A 161 13.01 1.22 -9.23
N ALA A 162 13.59 0.71 -8.14
CA ALA A 162 13.93 1.50 -6.96
C ALA A 162 15.04 2.54 -7.24
N SER A 163 15.93 2.24 -8.20
CA SER A 163 17.02 3.14 -8.60
C SER A 163 16.59 4.36 -9.43
N ILE A 164 15.37 4.32 -9.96
CA ILE A 164 14.77 5.39 -10.77
C ILE A 164 14.13 6.40 -9.83
N GLU A 165 14.47 7.68 -10.01
CA GLU A 165 13.91 8.76 -9.20
C GLU A 165 12.64 9.33 -9.83
N LYS A 166 12.69 9.65 -11.12
CA LYS A 166 11.56 10.25 -11.85
C LYS A 166 11.52 9.79 -13.31
N VAL A 167 10.31 9.69 -13.85
CA VAL A 167 10.01 9.30 -15.23
C VAL A 167 9.20 10.40 -15.89
N TYR A 168 9.79 11.08 -16.86
CA TYR A 168 9.15 12.13 -17.63
C TYR A 168 8.64 11.55 -18.93
N ILE A 169 7.33 11.61 -19.16
CA ILE A 169 6.70 11.10 -20.38
C ILE A 169 6.13 12.28 -21.18
N PHE A 170 6.46 12.31 -22.46
CA PHE A 170 5.90 13.25 -23.45
C PHE A 170 5.28 12.46 -24.61
N PRO A 171 4.08 11.89 -24.39
CA PRO A 171 3.46 10.96 -25.33
C PRO A 171 2.52 11.73 -26.27
N GLN A 172 3.09 12.63 -27.07
CA GLN A 172 2.33 13.54 -27.92
C GLN A 172 2.47 13.23 -29.41
N GLY A 173 3.58 12.63 -29.82
CA GLY A 173 3.72 12.07 -31.15
C GLY A 173 2.95 10.75 -31.29
N GLY A 174 2.80 10.28 -32.53
CA GLY A 174 2.24 8.98 -32.84
C GLY A 174 0.72 8.88 -32.67
N ILE A 175 0.28 7.67 -32.34
CA ILE A 175 -1.13 7.25 -32.33
C ILE A 175 -1.63 7.21 -30.87
N ASP A 176 -2.87 7.67 -30.63
CA ASP A 176 -3.45 7.78 -29.28
C ASP A 176 -3.39 6.46 -28.48
N GLN A 177 -3.61 5.32 -29.12
CA GLN A 177 -3.57 4.01 -28.47
C GLN A 177 -2.16 3.67 -27.96
N ILE A 178 -1.10 4.03 -28.71
CA ILE A 178 0.29 3.90 -28.26
C ILE A 178 0.51 4.80 -27.03
N ASN A 179 0.10 6.05 -27.13
CA ASN A 179 0.28 7.07 -26.07
C ASN A 179 -0.43 6.66 -24.77
N GLN A 180 -1.67 6.16 -24.87
CA GLN A 180 -2.46 5.70 -23.73
C GLN A 180 -1.86 4.45 -23.10
N ALA A 181 -1.53 3.42 -23.89
CA ALA A 181 -0.96 2.18 -23.36
C ALA A 181 0.38 2.42 -22.66
N LEU A 182 1.23 3.26 -23.27
CA LEU A 182 2.50 3.69 -22.70
C LEU A 182 2.30 4.40 -21.36
N THR A 183 1.40 5.38 -21.32
CA THR A 183 1.13 6.18 -20.12
C THR A 183 0.67 5.29 -18.98
N LEU A 184 -0.33 4.43 -19.21
CA LEU A 184 -0.85 3.52 -18.21
C LEU A 184 0.22 2.52 -17.75
N ARG A 185 1.05 2.02 -18.67
CA ARG A 185 2.13 1.08 -18.32
C ARG A 185 3.18 1.71 -17.44
N LEU A 186 3.63 2.92 -17.75
CA LEU A 186 4.59 3.64 -16.92
C LEU A 186 4.00 3.97 -15.55
N ILE A 187 2.73 4.39 -15.48
CA ILE A 187 2.04 4.62 -14.18
C ILE A 187 1.98 3.33 -13.37
N GLN A 188 1.67 2.19 -13.99
CA GLN A 188 1.63 0.90 -13.30
C GLN A 188 3.00 0.50 -12.74
N GLN A 189 4.07 0.74 -13.49
CA GLN A 189 5.43 0.30 -13.13
C GLN A 189 6.14 1.27 -12.18
N PHE A 190 6.01 2.58 -12.38
CA PHE A 190 6.76 3.62 -11.67
C PHE A 190 5.92 4.46 -10.69
N ARG A 191 4.60 4.26 -10.67
CA ARG A 191 3.67 4.88 -9.70
C ARG A 191 3.83 6.41 -9.64
N ASN A 192 4.03 6.95 -8.44
CA ASN A 192 4.16 8.38 -8.17
C ASN A 192 5.39 9.04 -8.80
N LYS A 193 6.29 8.27 -9.40
CA LYS A 193 7.49 8.79 -10.08
C LYS A 193 7.20 9.28 -11.51
N VAL A 194 6.01 9.06 -12.05
CA VAL A 194 5.64 9.47 -13.41
C VAL A 194 5.16 10.91 -13.46
N THR A 195 5.76 11.69 -14.35
CA THR A 195 5.39 13.07 -14.68
C THR A 195 5.03 13.15 -16.15
N TYR A 196 3.79 13.54 -16.43
CA TYR A 196 3.23 13.60 -17.78
C TYR A 196 3.30 15.03 -18.31
N PHE A 197 3.83 15.21 -19.51
CA PHE A 197 3.86 16.50 -20.21
C PHE A 197 2.97 16.49 -21.45
N GLN A 198 2.38 17.65 -21.73
CA GLN A 198 1.59 17.92 -22.92
C GLN A 198 1.90 19.32 -23.44
N LYS A 199 1.93 19.50 -24.75
CA LYS A 199 2.00 20.80 -25.43
C LYS A 199 0.76 20.99 -26.30
N PRO A 200 -0.37 21.50 -25.77
CA PRO A 200 -1.56 21.74 -26.57
C PRO A 200 -1.26 22.72 -27.71
N LYS A 201 -2.05 22.66 -28.79
CA LYS A 201 -1.88 23.54 -29.96
C LYS A 201 -1.89 25.00 -29.53
N LYS A 202 -0.88 25.76 -29.98
CA LYS A 202 -0.70 27.20 -29.68
C LYS A 202 -0.66 27.54 -28.17
N GLN A 203 -0.36 26.55 -27.33
CA GLN A 203 -0.19 26.72 -25.89
C GLN A 203 1.23 26.30 -25.48
N PRO A 204 1.73 26.84 -24.36
CA PRO A 204 3.00 26.39 -23.81
C PRO A 204 2.92 24.93 -23.36
N LEU A 205 4.08 24.28 -23.29
CA LEU A 205 4.24 23.01 -22.61
C LEU A 205 3.72 23.11 -21.16
N ARG A 206 2.96 22.10 -20.73
CA ARG A 206 2.45 21.98 -19.37
C ARG A 206 2.60 20.57 -18.83
N GLU A 207 2.85 20.49 -17.53
CA GLU A 207 2.78 19.24 -16.76
C GLU A 207 1.30 18.94 -16.44
N LEU A 208 0.85 17.71 -16.70
CA LEU A 208 -0.48 17.24 -16.34
C LEU A 208 -0.43 16.49 -15.02
N HIS A 209 -1.41 16.75 -14.16
CA HIS A 209 -1.63 16.04 -12.91
C HIS A 209 -2.32 14.67 -13.07
N PHE A 210 -2.59 14.23 -14.31
CA PHE A 210 -3.31 12.98 -14.59
C PHE A 210 -2.72 11.75 -13.86
N PRO A 211 -1.39 11.48 -13.89
CA PRO A 211 -0.82 10.34 -13.16
C PRO A 211 -1.13 10.38 -11.65
N GLN A 212 -1.08 11.57 -11.05
CA GLN A 212 -1.36 11.77 -9.63
C GLN A 212 -2.85 11.54 -9.35
N LEU A 213 -3.74 12.16 -10.11
CA LEU A 213 -5.19 12.00 -9.98
C LEU A 213 -5.61 10.52 -10.14
N PHE A 214 -5.11 9.84 -11.17
CA PHE A 214 -5.39 8.43 -11.42
C PHE A 214 -4.94 7.53 -10.26
N LEU A 215 -3.73 7.76 -9.73
CA LEU A 215 -3.22 7.00 -8.58
C LEU A 215 -3.98 7.30 -7.30
N THR A 216 -4.40 8.56 -7.09
CA THR A 216 -5.24 8.94 -5.95
C THR A 216 -6.59 8.25 -6.00
N ASP A 217 -7.25 8.19 -7.15
CA ASP A 217 -8.53 7.51 -7.30
C ASP A 217 -8.41 5.98 -7.13
N LEU A 218 -7.32 5.40 -7.66
CA LEU A 218 -7.01 3.98 -7.43
C LEU A 218 -6.77 3.70 -5.95
N LEU A 219 -5.99 4.55 -5.27
CA LEU A 219 -5.73 4.45 -3.84
C LEU A 219 -7.02 4.58 -3.03
N LYS A 220 -7.91 5.52 -3.39
CA LYS A 220 -9.21 5.69 -2.74
C LYS A 220 -10.01 4.39 -2.75
N ASN A 221 -10.05 3.69 -3.88
CA ASN A 221 -10.72 2.39 -3.98
C ASN A 221 -10.04 1.31 -3.12
N ILE A 222 -8.71 1.26 -3.12
CA ILE A 222 -7.92 0.32 -2.31
C ILE A 222 -8.16 0.57 -0.81
N LEU A 223 -8.08 1.83 -0.38
CA LEU A 223 -8.33 2.23 1.00
C LEU A 223 -9.76 1.88 1.40
N LYS A 224 -10.76 2.19 0.58
CA LYS A 224 -12.16 1.87 0.87
C LYS A 224 -12.38 0.36 1.03
N ASP A 225 -11.87 -0.47 0.12
CA ASP A 225 -12.00 -1.92 0.23
C ASP A 225 -11.27 -2.46 1.48
N HIS A 226 -10.01 -2.11 1.66
CA HIS A 226 -9.21 -2.69 2.74
C HIS A 226 -9.59 -2.16 4.13
N LEU A 227 -9.86 -0.86 4.27
CA LEU A 227 -10.27 -0.27 5.55
C LEU A 227 -11.68 -0.69 5.95
N SER A 228 -12.58 -0.98 5.00
CA SER A 228 -13.89 -1.56 5.32
C SER A 228 -13.77 -2.89 6.08
N LYS A 229 -12.68 -3.63 5.85
CA LYS A 229 -12.36 -4.92 6.49
C LYS A 229 -11.27 -4.82 7.55
N TYR A 230 -10.89 -3.60 7.96
CA TYR A 230 -9.78 -3.33 8.89
C TYR A 230 -8.44 -3.96 8.46
N GLY A 231 -8.24 -4.16 7.15
CA GLY A 231 -7.01 -4.69 6.55
C GLY A 231 -5.93 -3.62 6.43
N PHE A 232 -5.57 -2.97 7.54
CA PHE A 232 -4.62 -1.86 7.55
C PHE A 232 -3.21 -2.24 7.04
N ASP A 233 -2.81 -3.49 7.22
CA ASP A 233 -1.53 -4.06 6.77
C ASP A 233 -1.42 -4.20 5.23
N ARG A 234 -2.54 -4.06 4.51
CA ARG A 234 -2.58 -4.16 3.05
C ARG A 234 -2.27 -2.84 2.33
N ILE A 235 -2.08 -1.75 3.07
CA ILE A 235 -1.77 -0.44 2.51
C ILE A 235 -0.25 -0.29 2.35
N HIS A 236 0.21 -0.29 1.09
CA HIS A 236 1.63 -0.18 0.77
C HIS A 236 2.09 1.28 0.65
N LYS A 237 3.31 1.56 1.14
CA LYS A 237 3.95 2.89 1.06
C LYS A 237 4.05 3.42 -0.37
N ASP A 238 4.31 2.55 -1.34
CA ASP A 238 4.52 2.95 -2.75
C ASP A 238 3.23 3.42 -3.46
N ILE A 239 2.06 3.13 -2.87
CA ILE A 239 0.74 3.47 -3.44
C ILE A 239 0.12 4.64 -2.65
N CYS A 240 0.51 4.84 -1.39
CA CYS A 240 -0.02 5.90 -0.53
C CYS A 240 0.87 7.15 -0.58
N PRO A 241 0.44 8.25 -1.23
CA PRO A 241 1.22 9.48 -1.33
C PRO A 241 1.33 10.20 0.01
N ASP A 242 0.34 10.04 0.89
CA ASP A 242 0.29 10.63 2.22
C ASP A 242 1.00 9.72 3.23
N GLU A 243 2.28 9.98 3.52
CA GLU A 243 3.07 9.12 4.41
C GLU A 243 2.42 8.90 5.79
N TRP A 244 1.74 9.92 6.33
CA TRP A 244 1.08 9.82 7.63
C TRP A 244 -0.08 8.80 7.61
N VAL A 245 -0.81 8.67 6.49
CA VAL A 245 -1.89 7.68 6.33
C VAL A 245 -1.28 6.28 6.38
N TYR A 246 -0.20 6.05 5.64
CA TYR A 246 0.53 4.78 5.68
C TYR A 246 0.98 4.45 7.11
N TYR A 247 1.61 5.39 7.82
CA TYR A 247 2.05 5.15 9.19
C TYR A 247 0.89 4.93 10.17
N LEU A 248 -0.26 5.57 9.97
CA LEU A 248 -1.46 5.36 10.76
C LEU A 248 -2.07 3.96 10.54
N CYS A 249 -2.09 3.48 9.29
CA CYS A 249 -2.45 2.11 8.97
C CYS A 249 -1.50 1.10 9.63
N MET A 250 -0.18 1.32 9.52
CA MET A 250 0.80 0.44 10.15
C MET A 250 0.69 0.43 11.68
N PHE A 251 0.44 1.60 12.29
CA PHE A 251 0.14 1.71 13.72
C PHE A 251 -1.05 0.82 14.12
N ALA A 252 -2.16 0.90 13.39
CA ALA A 252 -3.33 0.06 13.62
C ALA A 252 -3.03 -1.45 13.42
N ALA A 253 -2.36 -1.82 12.34
CA ALA A 253 -1.99 -3.20 12.04
C ALA A 253 -1.12 -3.83 13.13
N HIS A 254 -0.13 -3.09 13.61
CA HIS A 254 0.75 -3.54 14.69
C HIS A 254 0.00 -3.71 16.02
N ARG A 255 -0.95 -2.83 16.33
CA ARG A 255 -1.83 -2.97 17.50
C ARG A 255 -2.70 -4.22 17.44
N LEU A 256 -3.39 -4.47 16.32
CA LEU A 256 -4.21 -5.69 16.11
C LEU A 256 -3.40 -6.98 16.16
N SER A 257 -2.07 -6.88 16.00
CA SER A 257 -1.11 -7.99 16.07
C SER A 257 -0.31 -8.02 17.39
N LEU A 258 -0.67 -7.17 18.36
CA LEU A 258 0.00 -7.00 19.66
C LEU A 258 1.48 -6.61 19.61
N ARG A 259 1.94 -6.04 18.49
CA ARG A 259 3.30 -5.54 18.25
C ARG A 259 3.44 -4.08 18.70
N TYR A 260 3.28 -3.85 20.01
CA TYR A 260 3.18 -2.50 20.58
C TYR A 260 4.48 -1.68 20.48
N HIS A 261 5.64 -2.34 20.45
CA HIS A 261 6.92 -1.67 20.24
C HIS A 261 6.98 -1.03 18.84
N GLU A 262 6.59 -1.78 17.82
CA GLU A 262 6.50 -1.31 16.44
C GLU A 262 5.40 -0.25 16.28
N ALA A 263 4.25 -0.44 16.93
CA ALA A 263 3.18 0.57 16.96
C ALA A 263 3.70 1.92 17.49
N ARG A 264 4.45 1.94 18.60
CA ARG A 264 5.10 3.17 19.12
C ARG A 264 6.02 3.83 18.10
N SER A 265 6.82 3.04 17.38
CA SER A 265 7.71 3.54 16.32
C SER A 265 6.92 4.20 15.17
N HIS A 266 5.75 3.67 14.84
CA HIS A 266 4.89 4.26 13.82
C HIS A 266 4.16 5.50 14.32
N TYR A 267 3.71 5.52 15.57
CA TYR A 267 3.06 6.68 16.18
C TYR A 267 3.92 7.94 16.12
N SER A 268 5.22 7.84 16.43
CA SER A 268 6.14 8.98 16.31
C SER A 268 6.32 9.46 14.87
N LYS A 269 6.35 8.54 13.89
CA LYS A 269 6.45 8.88 12.46
C LYS A 269 5.18 9.59 11.94
N ILE A 270 4.00 9.22 12.44
CA ILE A 270 2.74 9.92 12.10
C ILE A 270 2.84 11.39 12.48
N LEU A 271 3.26 11.69 13.71
CA LEU A 271 3.35 13.06 14.21
C LEU A 271 4.37 13.91 13.45
N ASN A 272 5.44 13.30 12.95
CA ASN A 272 6.45 13.99 12.14
C ASN A 272 5.99 14.23 10.69
N ALA A 273 5.16 13.34 10.14
CA ALA A 273 4.69 13.42 8.75
C ALA A 273 3.45 14.32 8.59
N LEU A 274 2.73 14.61 9.67
CA LEU A 274 1.52 15.44 9.63
C LEU A 274 1.85 16.94 9.60
N THR A 275 1.23 17.64 8.65
CA THR A 275 1.22 19.11 8.59
C THR A 275 -0.12 19.72 9.02
N ASN A 276 -1.19 18.92 9.08
CA ASN A 276 -2.53 19.39 9.44
C ASN A 276 -2.77 19.37 10.96
N ASN A 277 -2.88 20.56 11.56
CA ASN A 277 -3.08 20.74 13.00
C ASN A 277 -4.35 20.07 13.56
N GLN A 278 -5.43 19.97 12.78
CA GLN A 278 -6.66 19.34 13.23
C GLN A 278 -6.50 17.82 13.34
N ILE A 279 -5.94 17.18 12.31
CA ILE A 279 -5.66 15.73 12.32
C ILE A 279 -4.68 15.37 13.44
N ILE A 280 -3.66 16.20 13.67
CA ILE A 280 -2.72 16.03 14.78
C ILE A 280 -3.47 16.04 16.12
N LYS A 281 -4.39 17.00 16.31
CA LYS A 281 -5.18 17.10 17.54
C LYS A 281 -6.05 15.87 17.74
N ASP A 282 -6.72 15.40 16.70
CA ASP A 282 -7.59 14.21 16.78
C ASP A 282 -6.78 12.95 17.14
N ILE A 283 -5.64 12.74 16.47
CA ILE A 283 -4.73 11.61 16.77
C ILE A 283 -4.17 11.73 18.19
N LYS A 284 -3.76 12.91 18.64
CA LYS A 284 -3.28 13.09 20.02
C LYS A 284 -4.37 12.86 21.05
N ASN A 285 -5.59 13.31 20.81
CA ASN A 285 -6.71 13.12 21.73
C ASN A 285 -7.01 11.64 21.96
N HIS A 286 -7.03 10.83 20.89
CA HIS A 286 -7.33 9.41 20.99
C HIS A 286 -6.12 8.57 21.45
N PHE A 287 -4.90 8.94 21.06
CA PHE A 287 -3.72 8.07 21.22
C PHE A 287 -2.60 8.67 22.09
N SER A 288 -2.88 9.72 22.86
CA SER A 288 -1.90 10.41 23.72
C SER A 288 -1.10 9.46 24.61
N TYR A 289 -1.73 8.39 25.08
CA TYR A 289 -1.13 7.39 25.95
C TYR A 289 0.03 6.60 25.33
N PHE A 290 0.19 6.58 24.00
CA PHE A 290 1.38 6.04 23.35
C PHE A 290 2.62 6.94 23.53
N SER A 291 2.44 8.18 23.99
CA SER A 291 3.51 9.18 24.19
C SER A 291 4.14 9.14 25.58
N SER A 292 3.48 8.53 26.57
CA SER A 292 3.90 8.52 27.98
C SER A 292 3.94 7.08 28.50
N GLY A 293 4.97 6.71 29.26
CA GLY A 293 5.05 5.40 29.91
C GLY A 293 3.81 5.15 30.79
N GLN A 294 2.93 4.25 30.34
CA GLN A 294 1.74 3.88 31.08
C GLN A 294 2.08 2.94 32.23
N ASN A 295 1.19 2.88 33.22
CA ASN A 295 1.16 1.75 34.15
C ASN A 295 1.02 0.45 33.34
N PRO A 296 1.85 -0.58 33.59
CA PRO A 296 1.77 -1.88 32.93
C PRO A 296 0.36 -2.48 32.89
N LEU A 297 -0.43 -2.29 33.95
CA LEU A 297 -1.81 -2.80 34.04
C LEU A 297 -2.74 -2.17 33.00
N ASP A 298 -2.65 -0.85 32.80
CA ASP A 298 -3.46 -0.15 31.80
C ASP A 298 -3.07 -0.57 30.38
N GLU A 299 -1.78 -0.76 30.13
CA GLU A 299 -1.28 -1.25 28.84
C GLU A 299 -1.76 -2.67 28.56
N ASN A 300 -1.76 -3.56 29.56
CA ASN A 300 -2.24 -4.93 29.44
C ASN A 300 -3.74 -4.98 29.13
N ARG A 301 -4.57 -4.14 29.76
CA ARG A 301 -6.01 -4.04 29.44
C ARG A 301 -6.26 -3.58 28.00
N LYS A 302 -5.49 -2.61 27.53
CA LYS A 302 -5.58 -2.15 26.13
C LYS A 302 -5.15 -3.23 25.15
N LYS A 303 -4.07 -3.96 25.43
CA LYS A 303 -3.64 -5.12 24.63
C LYS A 303 -4.74 -6.17 24.55
N LEU A 304 -5.40 -6.48 25.66
CA LEU A 304 -6.50 -7.44 25.65
C LEU A 304 -7.71 -6.93 24.85
N SER A 305 -8.04 -5.65 24.98
CA SER A 305 -9.11 -5.02 24.20
C SER A 305 -8.80 -5.05 22.69
N ASP A 306 -7.57 -4.70 22.30
CA ASP A 306 -7.11 -4.81 20.91
C ASP A 306 -7.13 -6.25 20.41
N LEU A 307 -6.75 -7.22 21.27
CA LEU A 307 -6.80 -8.64 20.95
C LEU A 307 -8.23 -9.11 20.71
N TYR A 308 -9.17 -8.71 21.56
CA TYR A 308 -10.59 -8.99 21.39
C TYR A 308 -11.15 -8.34 20.12
N ILE A 309 -10.83 -7.07 19.85
CA ILE A 309 -11.24 -6.40 18.61
C ILE A 309 -10.66 -7.14 17.39
N SER A 310 -9.43 -7.65 17.47
CA SER A 310 -8.82 -8.49 16.45
C SER A 310 -9.59 -9.80 16.24
N VAL A 311 -10.07 -10.45 17.30
CA VAL A 311 -11.00 -11.61 17.19
C VAL A 311 -12.25 -11.23 16.41
N LYS A 312 -12.91 -10.13 16.81
CA LYS A 312 -14.16 -9.65 16.21
C LYS A 312 -14.00 -9.31 14.73
N ILE A 313 -12.94 -8.57 14.37
CA ILE A 313 -12.60 -8.22 12.98
C ILE A 313 -12.41 -9.47 12.12
N LYS A 314 -11.61 -10.43 12.60
CA LYS A 314 -11.30 -11.65 11.84
C LYS A 314 -12.55 -12.46 11.54
N TYR A 315 -13.48 -12.52 12.50
CA TYR A 315 -14.75 -13.21 12.34
C TYR A 315 -15.74 -12.43 11.45
N LYS A 316 -16.09 -11.20 11.84
CA LYS A 316 -17.20 -10.45 11.24
C LYS A 316 -16.85 -9.83 9.88
N GLU A 317 -15.62 -9.35 9.71
CA GLU A 317 -15.26 -8.49 8.57
C GLU A 317 -14.33 -9.19 7.57
N GLN A 318 -13.46 -10.08 8.04
CA GLN A 318 -12.44 -10.71 7.19
C GLN A 318 -12.76 -12.16 6.80
N ASN A 319 -13.69 -12.81 7.51
CA ASN A 319 -13.97 -14.25 7.36
C ASN A 319 -12.70 -15.12 7.48
N ASP A 320 -11.73 -14.69 8.31
CA ASP A 320 -10.48 -15.42 8.60
C ASP A 320 -10.69 -16.35 9.79
N ILE A 321 -11.21 -17.55 9.51
CA ILE A 321 -11.57 -18.54 10.51
C ILE A 321 -10.37 -19.05 11.31
N ARG A 322 -9.23 -19.25 10.64
CA ARG A 322 -8.01 -19.73 11.29
C ARG A 322 -7.44 -18.65 12.20
N GLY A 323 -7.32 -17.42 11.69
CA GLY A 323 -6.86 -16.30 12.48
C GLY A 323 -7.79 -16.01 13.65
N PHE A 324 -9.11 -16.06 13.45
CA PHE A 324 -10.11 -15.96 14.52
C PHE A 324 -9.83 -16.96 15.64
N LEU A 325 -9.71 -18.26 15.34
CA LEU A 325 -9.48 -19.29 16.37
C LEU A 325 -8.17 -19.10 17.14
N ILE A 326 -7.07 -18.80 16.43
CA ILE A 326 -5.77 -18.58 17.07
C ILE A 326 -5.84 -17.37 18.01
N THR A 327 -6.49 -16.30 17.55
CA THR A 327 -6.57 -15.04 18.30
C THR A 327 -7.53 -15.16 19.49
N LEU A 328 -8.64 -15.89 19.31
CA LEU A 328 -9.60 -16.18 20.37
C LEU A 328 -8.98 -17.05 21.47
N PHE A 329 -8.12 -17.99 21.10
CA PHE A 329 -7.35 -18.77 22.07
C PHE A 329 -6.40 -17.89 22.89
N THR A 330 -5.63 -17.00 22.25
CA THR A 330 -4.77 -16.07 23.01
C THR A 330 -5.61 -15.13 23.88
N PHE A 331 -6.78 -14.71 23.41
CA PHE A 331 -7.72 -13.92 24.20
C PHE A 331 -8.19 -14.70 25.43
N SER A 332 -8.58 -15.97 25.28
CA SER A 332 -9.04 -16.78 26.40
C SER A 332 -7.97 -17.03 27.46
N GLU A 333 -6.69 -17.14 27.07
CA GLU A 333 -5.62 -17.31 28.06
C GLU A 333 -5.40 -16.08 28.95
N ASN A 334 -5.87 -14.90 28.52
CA ASN A 334 -5.62 -13.63 29.18
C ASN A 334 -6.88 -12.93 29.70
N PHE A 335 -8.07 -13.44 29.38
CA PHE A 335 -9.34 -12.76 29.65
C PHE A 335 -9.58 -12.55 31.15
N GLU A 336 -9.49 -13.60 31.96
CA GLU A 336 -9.69 -13.53 33.41
C GLU A 336 -8.54 -12.80 34.12
N LYS A 337 -7.31 -12.97 33.61
CA LYS A 337 -6.10 -12.40 34.21
C LYS A 337 -6.23 -10.90 34.44
N GLN A 338 -6.80 -10.14 33.50
CA GLN A 338 -6.92 -8.68 33.63
C GLN A 338 -7.71 -8.26 34.89
N PHE A 339 -8.73 -9.03 35.26
CA PHE A 339 -9.63 -8.71 36.37
C PHE A 339 -9.00 -9.09 37.71
N VAL A 340 -8.25 -10.18 37.72
CA VAL A 340 -7.41 -10.60 38.85
C VAL A 340 -6.34 -9.52 39.11
N ASP A 341 -5.58 -9.14 38.08
CA ASP A 341 -4.54 -8.10 38.16
C ASP A 341 -5.12 -6.74 38.60
N GLU A 342 -6.32 -6.39 38.12
CA GLU A 342 -7.03 -5.17 38.53
C GLU A 342 -7.39 -5.19 40.01
N TYR A 343 -7.97 -6.28 40.49
CA TYR A 343 -8.40 -6.41 41.88
C TYR A 343 -7.21 -6.30 42.84
N VAL A 344 -6.12 -6.99 42.53
CA VAL A 344 -4.90 -7.02 43.37
C VAL A 344 -3.98 -5.81 43.15
N LYS A 345 -4.19 -5.05 42.07
CA LYS A 345 -3.38 -3.89 41.64
C LYS A 345 -1.91 -4.22 41.35
N GLU A 346 -1.63 -5.45 40.94
CA GLU A 346 -0.29 -5.98 40.66
C GLU A 346 -0.35 -6.86 39.40
N ASP A 347 0.73 -6.94 38.61
CA ASP A 347 0.79 -7.83 37.43
C ASP A 347 1.17 -9.24 37.89
N THR A 348 0.24 -10.19 37.79
CA THR A 348 0.51 -11.58 38.19
C THR A 348 1.67 -12.23 37.42
N ASN A 349 2.08 -11.71 36.27
CA ASN A 349 3.27 -12.18 35.55
C ASN A 349 4.58 -11.95 36.32
N ASP A 350 4.62 -11.02 37.27
CA ASP A 350 5.82 -10.74 38.06
C ASP A 350 6.20 -11.93 38.97
N TYR A 351 5.26 -12.85 39.21
CA TYR A 351 5.47 -14.09 39.97
C TYR A 351 5.89 -15.27 39.09
N TYR A 352 6.03 -15.07 37.77
CA TYR A 352 6.44 -16.13 36.86
C TYR A 352 7.94 -16.42 36.99
N ILE A 353 8.28 -17.68 37.29
CA ILE A 353 9.65 -18.16 37.36
C ILE A 353 9.98 -18.97 36.10
N LYS A 354 10.91 -18.44 35.31
CA LYS A 354 11.42 -19.09 34.11
C LYS A 354 12.11 -20.41 34.45
N ASN A 355 11.83 -21.46 33.67
CA ASN A 355 12.39 -22.82 33.80
C ASN A 355 12.02 -23.55 35.09
N LEU A 356 10.99 -23.11 35.81
CA LEU A 356 10.46 -23.88 36.93
C LEU A 356 9.72 -25.12 36.40
N GLN A 357 10.04 -26.29 36.93
CA GLN A 357 9.45 -27.55 36.47
C GLN A 357 7.99 -27.66 36.94
N PHE A 358 7.13 -28.25 36.12
CA PHE A 358 5.74 -28.56 36.47
C PHE A 358 5.68 -29.34 37.80
N GLY A 359 4.79 -28.93 38.71
CA GLY A 359 4.67 -29.53 40.04
C GLY A 359 5.74 -29.09 41.06
N SER A 360 6.64 -28.18 40.69
CA SER A 360 7.55 -27.53 41.65
C SER A 360 6.83 -26.43 42.42
N GLN A 361 7.27 -26.15 43.65
CA GLN A 361 6.72 -25.07 44.47
C GLN A 361 7.20 -23.70 43.99
N ASN A 362 6.26 -22.79 43.79
CA ASN A 362 6.53 -21.36 43.63
C ASN A 362 6.00 -20.62 44.86
N ARG A 363 6.82 -20.59 45.90
CA ARG A 363 6.44 -20.02 47.20
C ARG A 363 6.04 -18.56 47.12
N GLN A 364 6.61 -17.78 46.20
CA GLN A 364 6.24 -16.38 46.02
C GLN A 364 4.82 -16.26 45.47
N TRP A 365 4.45 -17.11 44.52
CA TRP A 365 3.11 -17.18 43.96
C TRP A 365 2.08 -17.71 44.97
N GLU A 366 2.40 -18.79 45.69
CA GLU A 366 1.53 -19.34 46.73
C GLU A 366 1.29 -18.33 47.86
N GLN A 367 2.35 -17.65 48.31
CA GLN A 367 2.24 -16.61 49.33
C GLN A 367 1.41 -15.42 48.84
N PHE A 368 1.58 -15.01 47.58
CA PHE A 368 0.75 -13.97 46.98
C PHE A 368 -0.74 -14.34 47.00
N ILE A 369 -1.09 -15.58 46.63
CA ILE A 369 -2.49 -16.05 46.69
C ILE A 369 -3.00 -16.00 48.12
N LEU A 370 -2.22 -16.52 49.07
CA LEU A 370 -2.57 -16.53 50.48
C LEU A 370 -2.84 -15.11 51.01
N ASP A 371 -1.99 -14.15 50.66
CA ASP A 371 -2.06 -12.77 51.15
C ASP A 371 -3.22 -11.98 50.51
N LYS A 372 -3.51 -12.20 49.22
CA LYS A 372 -4.49 -11.41 48.47
C LYS A 372 -5.89 -12.03 48.43
N PHE A 373 -5.99 -13.35 48.52
CA PHE A 373 -7.24 -14.10 48.35
C PHE A 373 -7.63 -14.93 49.58
N GLY A 374 -6.65 -15.41 50.36
CA GLY A 374 -6.89 -16.16 51.60
C GLY A 374 -6.52 -17.64 51.50
N ALA A 375 -6.46 -18.28 52.68
CA ALA A 375 -6.04 -19.69 52.81
C ALA A 375 -7.06 -20.67 52.22
N ASP A 376 -8.34 -20.33 52.29
CA ASP A 376 -9.45 -21.10 51.71
C ASP A 376 -9.33 -21.19 50.19
N VAL A 377 -8.94 -20.11 49.52
CA VAL A 377 -8.73 -20.06 48.07
C VAL A 377 -7.52 -20.91 47.68
N LEU A 378 -6.42 -20.81 48.41
CA LEU A 378 -5.23 -21.62 48.17
C LEU A 378 -5.52 -23.12 48.30
N SER A 379 -6.15 -23.54 49.40
CA SER A 379 -6.55 -24.94 49.59
C SER A 379 -7.56 -25.42 48.54
N GLY A 380 -8.43 -24.53 48.06
CA GLY A 380 -9.35 -24.82 46.95
C GLY A 380 -8.63 -25.17 45.65
N LEU A 381 -7.61 -24.40 45.28
CA LEU A 381 -6.77 -24.66 44.10
C LEU A 381 -6.04 -26.01 44.18
N GLU A 382 -5.51 -26.34 45.36
CA GLU A 382 -4.84 -27.62 45.63
C GLU A 382 -5.82 -28.80 45.51
N ASN A 383 -7.01 -28.66 46.08
CA ASN A 383 -8.07 -29.69 46.01
C ASN A 383 -8.54 -29.96 44.57
N GLU A 384 -8.52 -28.94 43.71
CA GLU A 384 -8.84 -29.09 42.27
C GLU A 384 -7.66 -29.60 41.43
N ASN A 385 -6.51 -29.89 42.04
CA ASN A 385 -5.28 -30.27 41.35
C ASN A 385 -4.84 -29.23 40.30
N ILE A 386 -5.03 -27.94 40.60
CA ILE A 386 -4.52 -26.85 39.78
C ILE A 386 -3.04 -26.65 40.10
N ASP A 387 -2.20 -26.67 39.07
CA ASP A 387 -0.76 -26.47 39.23
C ASP A 387 -0.45 -25.05 39.75
N LEU A 388 0.33 -24.97 40.83
CA LEU A 388 0.76 -23.73 41.46
C LEU A 388 2.23 -23.40 41.18
N SER A 389 2.89 -24.17 40.30
CA SER A 389 4.29 -23.89 39.93
C SER A 389 4.46 -22.52 39.26
N ASN A 390 3.46 -22.00 38.56
CA ASN A 390 3.48 -20.66 38.00
C ASN A 390 2.06 -20.10 37.86
N PRO A 391 1.90 -18.76 37.81
CA PRO A 391 0.67 -18.15 37.34
C PRO A 391 0.28 -18.74 35.99
N ASN A 392 -0.92 -19.31 35.91
CA ASN A 392 -1.43 -19.92 34.70
C ASN A 392 -2.94 -19.68 34.55
N TRP A 393 -3.45 -19.95 33.35
CA TRP A 393 -4.84 -19.67 33.01
C TRP A 393 -5.85 -20.36 33.95
N LYS A 394 -5.58 -21.59 34.43
CA LYS A 394 -6.51 -22.28 35.35
C LYS A 394 -6.60 -21.56 36.68
N THR A 395 -5.44 -21.16 37.22
CA THR A 395 -5.39 -20.40 38.46
C THR A 395 -6.12 -19.07 38.29
N ASN A 396 -5.90 -18.34 37.19
CA ASN A 396 -6.61 -17.08 36.93
C ASN A 396 -8.13 -17.26 36.77
N VAL A 397 -8.59 -18.33 36.12
CA VAL A 397 -10.02 -18.68 36.05
C VAL A 397 -10.60 -18.90 37.44
N TYR A 398 -9.94 -19.71 38.27
CA TYR A 398 -10.40 -20.00 39.63
C TYR A 398 -10.45 -18.74 40.50
N LEU A 399 -9.39 -17.93 40.47
CA LEU A 399 -9.32 -16.67 41.19
C LEU A 399 -10.42 -15.70 40.72
N PHE A 400 -10.66 -15.59 39.42
CA PHE A 400 -11.71 -14.75 38.88
C PHE A 400 -13.11 -15.23 39.28
N GLU A 401 -13.38 -16.54 39.26
CA GLU A 401 -14.65 -17.10 39.74
C GLU A 401 -14.88 -16.79 41.22
N HIS A 402 -13.85 -16.93 42.04
CA HIS A 402 -13.92 -16.52 43.44
C HIS A 402 -14.26 -15.02 43.59
N LEU A 403 -13.67 -14.15 42.76
CA LEU A 403 -13.97 -12.72 42.78
C LEU A 403 -15.40 -12.42 42.31
N LEU A 404 -15.91 -13.16 41.32
CA LEU A 404 -17.25 -12.97 40.76
C LEU A 404 -18.33 -13.41 41.76
N ILE A 405 -18.17 -14.58 42.38
CA ILE A 405 -19.14 -15.14 43.35
C ILE A 405 -19.24 -14.26 44.61
N ASN A 406 -18.13 -13.65 45.03
CA ASN A 406 -18.07 -12.81 46.22
C ASN A 406 -18.36 -11.31 45.95
N ASP A 407 -18.84 -10.95 44.75
CA ASP A 407 -19.12 -9.57 44.33
C ASP A 407 -17.91 -8.61 44.51
N LYS A 408 -16.70 -9.15 44.34
CA LYS A 408 -15.44 -8.40 44.46
C LYS A 408 -14.95 -7.88 43.10
N CYS A 409 -15.48 -8.39 41.99
CA CYS A 409 -15.12 -7.96 40.64
C CYS A 409 -16.02 -6.83 40.12
N LYS A 410 -15.89 -5.62 40.68
CA LYS A 410 -16.75 -4.47 40.35
C LYS A 410 -16.62 -3.93 38.93
N THR A 411 -15.52 -4.26 38.24
CA THR A 411 -15.23 -3.75 36.89
C THR A 411 -15.70 -4.70 35.80
N CYS A 412 -15.94 -5.97 36.12
CA CYS A 412 -16.52 -6.92 35.19
C CYS A 412 -18.04 -6.74 35.18
N ASN A 413 -18.55 -6.00 34.19
CA ASN A 413 -20.00 -5.80 33.97
C ASN A 413 -20.70 -7.06 33.40
N MET A 414 -20.36 -8.25 33.91
CA MET A 414 -20.86 -9.55 33.44
C MET A 414 -21.59 -10.29 34.56
N SER A 415 -22.76 -10.87 34.24
CA SER A 415 -23.49 -11.71 35.19
C SER A 415 -22.86 -13.10 35.32
N GLU A 416 -23.00 -13.76 36.47
CA GLU A 416 -22.52 -15.15 36.66
C GLU A 416 -23.09 -16.13 35.61
N PRO A 417 -24.39 -16.10 35.24
CA PRO A 417 -24.91 -16.95 34.17
C PRO A 417 -24.27 -16.69 32.81
N ASP A 418 -23.98 -15.42 32.48
CA ASP A 418 -23.31 -15.08 31.23
C ASP A 418 -21.86 -15.56 31.24
N TYR A 419 -21.14 -15.34 32.35
CA TYR A 419 -19.77 -15.82 32.50
C TYR A 419 -19.67 -17.34 32.32
N LYS A 420 -20.58 -18.13 32.90
CA LYS A 420 -20.58 -19.59 32.70
C LYS A 420 -20.69 -19.99 31.22
N LYS A 421 -21.48 -19.28 30.43
CA LYS A 421 -21.60 -19.52 28.98
C LYS A 421 -20.33 -19.14 28.24
N ILE A 422 -19.75 -17.97 28.57
CA ILE A 422 -18.48 -17.50 28.00
C ILE A 422 -17.35 -18.47 28.32
N LYS A 423 -17.18 -18.85 29.59
CA LYS A 423 -16.17 -19.83 30.04
C LYS A 423 -16.30 -21.15 29.29
N CYS A 424 -17.51 -21.72 29.21
CA CYS A 424 -17.77 -22.94 28.43
C CYS A 424 -17.28 -22.81 26.98
N LEU A 425 -17.58 -21.68 26.34
CA LEU A 425 -17.18 -21.44 24.96
C LEU A 425 -15.66 -21.36 24.83
N LEU A 426 -15.00 -20.55 25.66
CA LEU A 426 -13.56 -20.34 25.62
C LEU A 426 -12.79 -21.65 25.87
N GLU A 427 -13.27 -22.50 26.79
CA GLU A 427 -12.73 -23.84 27.05
C GLU A 427 -12.88 -24.78 25.85
N LYS A 428 -14.06 -24.80 25.20
CA LYS A 428 -14.27 -25.60 23.98
C LYS A 428 -13.40 -25.13 22.81
N MET A 429 -13.27 -23.83 22.62
CA MET A 429 -12.40 -23.26 21.58
C MET A 429 -10.93 -23.61 21.83
N ARG A 430 -10.52 -23.65 23.09
CA ARG A 430 -9.19 -24.12 23.50
C ARG A 430 -8.97 -25.60 23.19
N GLY A 431 -9.94 -26.46 23.51
CA GLY A 431 -9.93 -27.87 23.11
C GLY A 431 -9.78 -28.02 21.59
N LEU A 432 -10.61 -27.30 20.83
CA LEU A 432 -10.59 -27.32 19.36
C LEU A 432 -9.22 -26.87 18.80
N ARG A 433 -8.64 -25.79 19.31
CA ARG A 433 -7.29 -25.32 18.91
C ARG A 433 -6.23 -26.38 19.17
N ASN A 434 -6.25 -27.02 20.34
CA ASN A 434 -5.27 -28.06 20.67
C ASN A 434 -5.40 -29.26 19.73
N GLU A 435 -6.63 -29.71 19.44
CA GLU A 435 -6.85 -30.76 18.46
C GLU A 435 -6.31 -30.39 17.07
N LEU A 436 -6.60 -29.17 16.60
CA LEU A 436 -6.13 -28.68 15.29
C LEU A 436 -4.60 -28.58 15.24
N ALA A 437 -3.96 -28.14 16.33
CA ALA A 437 -2.50 -28.05 16.43
C ALA A 437 -1.84 -29.44 16.36
N HIS A 438 -2.46 -30.46 16.98
CA HIS A 438 -1.96 -31.84 16.94
C HIS A 438 -2.28 -32.57 15.63
N LYS A 439 -3.40 -32.26 14.97
CA LYS A 439 -3.87 -32.93 13.74
C LYS A 439 -3.43 -32.24 12.44
N LEU A 440 -2.84 -31.03 12.51
CA LEU A 440 -2.50 -30.19 11.35
C LEU A 440 -3.68 -29.98 10.37
N SER A 441 -4.92 -30.06 10.85
CA SER A 441 -6.11 -29.95 10.01
C SER A 441 -6.63 -28.51 9.91
N HIS A 442 -7.37 -28.21 8.83
CA HIS A 442 -8.02 -26.92 8.66
C HIS A 442 -9.33 -26.85 9.46
N PRO A 443 -9.55 -25.79 10.28
CA PRO A 443 -10.80 -25.61 10.99
C PRO A 443 -11.96 -25.35 10.01
N LYS A 444 -13.12 -26.02 10.23
CA LYS A 444 -14.34 -25.72 9.49
C LYS A 444 -15.26 -24.84 10.32
N MET A 445 -15.95 -23.90 9.68
CA MET A 445 -16.89 -22.98 10.35
C MET A 445 -17.99 -23.74 11.13
N ASN A 446 -18.48 -24.85 10.58
CA ASN A 446 -19.51 -25.67 11.23
C ASN A 446 -19.03 -26.25 12.57
N ASP A 447 -17.74 -26.60 12.70
CA ASP A 447 -17.19 -27.12 13.95
C ASP A 447 -17.16 -26.04 15.03
N ILE A 448 -16.85 -24.80 14.62
CA ILE A 448 -16.83 -23.62 15.49
C ILE A 448 -18.26 -23.28 15.95
N LEU A 449 -19.19 -23.15 15.01
CA LEU A 449 -20.59 -22.85 15.30
C LEU A 449 -21.28 -23.94 16.13
N GLY A 450 -20.94 -25.21 15.89
CA GLY A 450 -21.41 -26.34 16.68
C GLY A 450 -20.93 -26.25 18.14
N ASN A 451 -19.64 -25.97 18.35
CA ASN A 451 -19.09 -25.75 19.69
C ASN A 451 -19.74 -24.55 20.40
N ILE A 452 -19.94 -23.42 19.69
CA ILE A 452 -20.62 -22.23 20.23
C ILE A 452 -22.05 -22.58 20.68
N SER A 453 -22.84 -23.16 19.79
CA SER A 453 -24.24 -23.49 20.05
C SER A 453 -24.39 -24.48 21.22
N SER A 454 -23.44 -25.41 21.36
CA SER A 454 -23.43 -26.38 22.45
C SER A 454 -23.12 -25.80 23.84
N CYS A 455 -22.73 -24.52 23.94
CA CYS A 455 -22.63 -23.77 25.21
C CYS A 455 -23.88 -22.94 25.51
N GLY A 456 -24.95 -23.07 24.70
CA GLY A 456 -26.21 -22.34 24.93
C GLY A 456 -26.11 -20.84 24.67
N ILE A 457 -25.20 -20.43 23.77
CA ILE A 457 -24.96 -19.03 23.39
C ILE A 457 -24.81 -18.93 21.87
N LYS A 458 -25.28 -17.84 21.26
CA LYS A 458 -24.97 -17.53 19.86
C LYS A 458 -23.69 -16.70 19.77
N ILE A 459 -23.02 -16.73 18.62
CA ILE A 459 -21.77 -16.00 18.42
C ILE A 459 -21.93 -14.47 18.56
N ASP A 460 -23.07 -13.93 18.13
CA ASP A 460 -23.36 -12.50 18.30
C ASP A 460 -23.57 -12.15 19.77
N ASP A 461 -24.31 -12.98 20.53
CA ASP A 461 -24.47 -12.79 21.98
C ASP A 461 -23.10 -12.83 22.70
N PHE A 462 -22.17 -13.68 22.25
CA PHE A 462 -20.80 -13.70 22.76
C PHE A 462 -20.12 -12.34 22.58
N PHE A 463 -20.16 -11.77 21.37
CA PHE A 463 -19.57 -10.46 21.13
C PHE A 463 -20.26 -9.36 21.92
N ASP A 464 -21.59 -9.38 22.04
CA ASP A 464 -22.33 -8.36 22.78
C ASP A 464 -22.00 -8.39 24.28
N ILE A 465 -21.86 -9.59 24.86
CA ILE A 465 -21.45 -9.77 26.26
C ILE A 465 -20.03 -9.27 26.49
N ILE A 466 -19.08 -9.63 25.62
CA ILE A 466 -17.68 -9.21 25.77
C ILE A 466 -17.53 -7.71 25.47
N ASP A 467 -18.23 -7.14 24.49
CA ASP A 467 -18.28 -5.71 24.20
C ASP A 467 -18.70 -4.93 25.46
N LYS A 468 -19.80 -5.36 26.12
CA LYS A 468 -20.27 -4.73 27.36
C LYS A 468 -19.28 -4.89 28.52
N CYS A 469 -18.66 -6.08 28.63
CA CYS A 469 -17.69 -6.38 29.67
C CYS A 469 -16.42 -5.51 29.55
N LEU A 470 -15.89 -5.35 28.33
CA LEU A 470 -14.66 -4.59 28.06
C LEU A 470 -14.93 -3.10 27.76
N GLY A 471 -16.19 -2.67 27.69
CA GLY A 471 -16.55 -1.30 27.32
C GLY A 471 -16.22 -0.94 25.87
N VAL A 472 -16.27 -1.91 24.96
CA VAL A 472 -15.94 -1.73 23.54
C VAL A 472 -17.21 -1.36 22.76
N ASN A 473 -17.19 -0.20 22.10
CA ASN A 473 -18.22 0.21 21.15
C ASN A 473 -17.71 0.01 19.71
N GLY A 474 -18.49 -0.68 18.87
CA GLY A 474 -18.10 -0.96 17.47
C GLY A 474 -16.79 -1.75 17.42
N TYR A 475 -15.77 -1.16 16.80
CA TYR A 475 -14.39 -1.65 16.75
C TYR A 475 -13.41 -0.69 17.47
N GLY A 476 -13.92 0.08 18.44
CA GLY A 476 -13.12 0.95 19.30
C GLY A 476 -12.33 2.01 18.52
N GLU A 477 -11.07 2.19 18.88
CA GLU A 477 -10.23 3.21 18.24
C GLU A 477 -9.86 2.88 16.78
N PHE A 478 -10.08 1.64 16.32
CA PHE A 478 -9.86 1.29 14.92
C PHE A 478 -10.92 1.90 13.99
N ASP A 479 -12.15 2.11 14.49
CA ASP A 479 -13.16 2.92 13.78
C ASP A 479 -12.72 4.38 13.67
N VAL A 480 -12.12 4.93 14.73
CA VAL A 480 -11.59 6.30 14.72
C VAL A 480 -10.50 6.45 13.65
N ILE A 481 -9.56 5.51 13.59
CA ILE A 481 -8.49 5.51 12.58
C ILE A 481 -9.08 5.47 11.17
N LYS A 482 -10.01 4.55 10.92
CA LYS A 482 -10.71 4.43 9.64
C LYS A 482 -11.41 5.74 9.27
N ASN A 483 -12.13 6.35 10.22
CA ASN A 483 -12.89 7.59 9.98
C ASN A 483 -12.00 8.81 9.73
N ILE A 484 -10.84 8.91 10.40
CA ILE A 484 -9.84 9.96 10.12
C ILE A 484 -9.35 9.83 8.67
N ILE A 485 -8.99 8.62 8.25
CA ILE A 485 -8.54 8.38 6.87
C ILE A 485 -9.68 8.65 5.88
N TYR A 486 -10.91 8.26 6.23
CA TYR A 486 -12.04 8.45 5.35
C TYR A 486 -12.39 9.93 5.13
N SER A 487 -12.32 10.71 6.21
CA SER A 487 -12.56 12.15 6.15
C SER A 487 -11.49 12.87 5.32
N HIS A 488 -10.22 12.42 5.40
CA HIS A 488 -9.13 12.98 4.61
C HIS A 488 -9.31 12.78 3.10
N TYR A 489 -9.81 11.61 2.68
CA TYR A 489 -10.03 11.31 1.26
C TYR A 489 -11.44 11.66 0.74
N GLY A 490 -12.35 12.06 1.62
CA GLY A 490 -13.72 12.48 1.29
C GLY A 490 -14.58 11.35 0.76
N PHE A 491 -14.58 10.19 1.42
CA PHE A 491 -15.45 9.06 1.06
C PHE A 491 -16.92 9.24 1.41
#